data_AF-A0A9E2YB10-F1
#
_entry.id   AF-A0A9E2YB10-F1
#
_cell.length_a   1.000
_cell.length_b   1.000
_cell.length_c   1.000
_cell.angle_alpha   90.00
_cell.angle_beta   90.00
_cell.angle_gamma   90.00
#
_symmetry.space_group_name_H-M   'P 1'
#
loop_
_entity.id
_entity.type
_entity.pdbx_description
1 polymer ?
#
loop_
_entity_poly.entity_id
_entity_poly.type
_entity_poly.pdbx_seq_one_letter_code
_entity_poly.pdbx_strand_id
1 'polypeptide(L)'
;MLFDQIADRLDEVGQRFRILQLLRGLVLFLGSALVVAVAAALLASATGAGRLSQVTLIAVCIWLLGSAIVWVGRPLIIRPTTVQMARLVESRIPDLHNGLTNAVLLADRPDVQDSPFLSSIYDEVIRSSETLPLNDAVSTAQLRPLAVCMGVAAGAALIVGLIASSAVARGFQQMLRPSQFIPTVSNARLIEVKPGDITLVAGQPLEISILAEDTRPNEAHLIFDDDTAPITLMPTATVGSTPNNLTGPITQSYAYRQDHADHSLRYRVEVGGTQSPWYRVNVVKEVKLEQLSLSVAPPAYAAAHFSATTINLTADTIDKTPVAVPVCSHLAVNLSIDVPSTGAMLQLADDEPIAMTASREGKSFAGKFDLPRDTPMSILLTQGSGQVIARLPAQPLMIRAKPDAPPVIEMKWPTQDLSLAPDASLIVKATLKDDYGLTNAQVYLATTADGELKSVHDVHFNDNSTQAD
;
A
#
# COMPACT_ATOMS: atom_id res chain seq x y z
N MET A 1 77.39 -0.03 7.52
CA MET A 1 77.29 -0.01 8.99
C MET A 1 76.98 1.38 9.56
N LEU A 2 77.87 2.38 9.44
CA LEU A 2 77.59 3.73 9.98
C LEU A 2 76.46 4.46 9.25
N PHE A 3 76.36 4.30 7.91
CA PHE A 3 75.25 4.84 7.13
C PHE A 3 73.90 4.20 7.50
N ASP A 4 73.87 2.88 7.71
CA ASP A 4 72.65 2.15 8.07
C ASP A 4 72.06 2.67 9.38
N GLN A 5 72.90 3.04 10.36
CA GLN A 5 72.45 3.64 11.63
C GLN A 5 71.81 5.03 11.44
N ILE A 6 72.31 5.84 10.52
CA ILE A 6 71.74 7.16 10.20
C ILE A 6 70.41 6.98 9.44
N ALA A 7 70.35 6.03 8.51
CA ALA A 7 69.16 5.70 7.75
C ALA A 7 68.04 5.16 8.65
N ASP A 8 68.35 4.24 9.57
CA ASP A 8 67.39 3.69 10.54
C ASP A 8 66.81 4.78 11.44
N ARG A 9 67.64 5.70 11.96
CA ARG A 9 67.16 6.82 12.79
C ARG A 9 66.30 7.81 12.00
N LEU A 10 66.65 8.08 10.74
CA LEU A 10 65.84 8.93 9.86
C LEU A 10 64.50 8.28 9.50
N ASP A 11 64.49 6.96 9.33
CA ASP A 11 63.28 6.17 9.11
C ASP A 11 62.39 6.15 10.35
N GLU A 12 62.95 6.05 11.57
CA GLU A 12 62.18 6.20 12.82
C GLU A 12 61.49 7.57 12.92
N VAL A 13 62.20 8.66 12.62
CA VAL A 13 61.64 10.01 12.59
C VAL A 13 60.58 10.14 11.48
N GLY A 14 60.81 9.51 10.33
CA GLY A 14 59.86 9.42 9.21
C GLY A 14 58.57 8.68 9.59
N GLN A 15 58.67 7.57 10.32
CA GLN A 15 57.52 6.83 10.82
C GLN A 15 56.71 7.66 11.83
N ARG A 16 57.37 8.35 12.76
CA ARG A 16 56.71 9.25 13.71
C ARG A 16 56.01 10.42 13.02
N PHE A 17 56.66 11.03 12.04
CA PHE A 17 56.05 12.09 11.22
C PHE A 17 54.80 11.59 10.48
N ARG A 18 54.85 10.39 9.92
CA ARG A 18 53.71 9.76 9.26
C ARG A 18 52.55 9.48 10.22
N ILE A 19 52.83 8.92 11.41
CA ILE A 19 51.81 8.68 12.44
C ILE A 19 51.13 10.01 12.83
N LEU A 20 51.90 11.07 13.01
CA LEU A 20 51.35 12.38 13.37
C LEU A 20 50.54 13.01 12.23
N GLN A 21 50.95 12.83 10.98
CA GLN A 21 50.13 13.24 9.83
C GLN A 21 48.83 12.45 9.72
N LEU A 22 48.88 11.13 9.98
CA LEU A 22 47.69 10.28 10.00
C LEU A 22 46.73 10.66 11.13
N LEU A 23 47.25 10.90 12.34
CA LEU A 23 46.45 11.38 13.47
C LEU A 23 45.83 12.75 13.16
N ARG A 24 46.59 13.66 12.56
CA ARG A 24 46.07 14.95 12.10
C ARG A 24 44.92 14.78 11.10
N GLY A 25 45.14 13.95 10.08
CA GLY A 25 44.17 13.67 9.03
C GLY A 25 42.91 13.00 9.57
N LEU A 26 43.06 12.07 10.51
CA LEU A 26 41.97 11.37 11.17
C LEU A 26 41.13 12.31 12.04
N VAL A 27 41.76 13.18 12.83
CA VAL A 27 41.07 14.20 13.65
C VAL A 27 40.27 15.16 12.77
N LEU A 28 40.87 15.62 11.66
CA LEU A 28 40.18 16.45 10.69
C LEU A 28 39.00 15.72 10.07
N PHE A 29 39.23 14.51 9.56
CA PHE A 29 38.21 13.69 8.91
C PHE A 29 37.03 13.38 9.83
N LEU A 30 37.28 12.88 11.04
CA LEU A 30 36.21 12.51 11.98
C LEU A 30 35.44 13.75 12.46
N GLY A 31 36.15 14.81 12.85
CA GLY A 31 35.50 16.02 13.34
C GLY A 31 34.67 16.67 12.26
N SER A 32 35.18 16.75 11.03
CA SER A 32 34.43 17.33 9.93
C SER A 32 33.28 16.40 9.52
N ALA A 33 33.48 15.08 9.47
CA ALA A 33 32.44 14.12 9.10
C ALA A 33 31.22 14.23 9.99
N LEU A 34 31.44 14.36 11.30
CA LEU A 34 30.36 14.56 12.25
C LEU A 34 29.61 15.88 12.01
N VAL A 35 30.33 16.99 11.83
CA VAL A 35 29.74 18.30 11.58
C VAL A 35 28.91 18.30 10.29
N VAL A 36 29.47 17.77 9.20
CA VAL A 36 28.80 17.69 7.90
C VAL A 36 27.61 16.74 7.94
N ALA A 37 27.71 15.61 8.63
CA ALA A 37 26.59 14.67 8.77
C ALA A 37 25.40 15.30 9.52
N VAL A 38 25.66 16.00 10.64
CA VAL A 38 24.61 16.70 11.39
C VAL A 38 24.01 17.83 10.56
N ALA A 39 24.85 18.66 9.93
CA ALA A 39 24.38 19.76 9.08
C ALA A 39 23.54 19.26 7.90
N ALA A 40 23.96 18.18 7.24
CA ALA A 40 23.24 17.59 6.12
C ALA A 40 21.91 16.95 6.55
N ALA A 41 21.87 16.29 7.71
CA ALA A 41 20.63 15.73 8.26
C ALA A 41 19.62 16.84 8.59
N LEU A 42 20.07 17.95 9.19
CA LEU A 42 19.21 19.11 9.44
C LEU A 42 18.70 19.73 8.13
N LEU A 43 19.58 19.92 7.15
CA LEU A 43 19.22 20.46 5.84
C LEU A 43 18.19 19.55 5.14
N ALA A 44 18.41 18.23 5.13
CA ALA A 44 17.49 17.28 4.54
C ALA A 44 16.11 17.30 5.24
N SER A 45 16.09 17.41 6.57
CA SER A 45 14.86 17.52 7.35
C SER A 45 14.08 18.81 7.07
N ALA A 46 14.77 19.91 6.76
CA ALA A 46 14.15 21.19 6.44
C ALA A 46 13.61 21.25 5.00
N THR A 47 14.28 20.62 4.04
CA THR A 47 13.88 20.66 2.62
C THR A 47 12.77 19.68 2.25
N GLY A 48 12.46 18.69 3.11
CA GLY A 48 11.46 17.65 2.82
C GLY A 48 11.89 16.65 1.73
N ALA A 49 11.14 15.54 1.62
CA ALA A 49 11.48 14.42 0.75
C ALA A 49 11.45 14.83 -0.75
N GLY A 50 12.56 14.64 -1.47
CA GLY A 50 12.63 14.98 -2.90
C GLY A 50 14.04 14.93 -3.49
N ARG A 51 14.21 15.52 -4.69
CA ARG A 51 15.49 15.57 -5.41
C ARG A 51 16.59 16.27 -4.60
N LEU A 52 16.24 17.25 -3.77
CA LEU A 52 17.20 18.00 -2.95
C LEU A 52 17.84 17.11 -1.88
N SER A 53 17.08 16.22 -1.21
CA SER A 53 17.66 15.29 -0.23
C SER A 53 18.55 14.22 -0.86
N GLN A 54 18.36 13.90 -2.14
CA GLN A 54 19.28 13.04 -2.90
C GLN A 54 20.59 13.78 -3.21
N VAL A 55 20.50 15.05 -3.64
CA VAL A 55 21.69 15.87 -3.92
C VAL A 55 22.51 16.09 -2.65
N THR A 56 21.87 16.32 -1.50
CA THR A 56 22.59 16.46 -0.22
C THR A 56 23.30 15.16 0.17
N LEU A 57 22.67 13.99 0.01
CA LEU A 57 23.34 12.70 0.24
C LEU A 57 24.56 12.52 -0.67
N ILE A 58 24.41 12.78 -1.98
CA ILE A 58 25.51 12.65 -2.95
C ILE A 58 26.66 13.59 -2.58
N ALA A 59 26.35 14.85 -2.23
CA ALA A 59 27.36 15.82 -1.82
C ALA A 59 28.11 15.39 -0.56
N VAL A 60 27.41 14.85 0.45
CA VAL A 60 28.02 14.30 1.67
C VAL A 60 28.92 13.11 1.32
N CYS A 61 28.47 12.19 0.48
CA CYS A 61 29.27 11.04 0.05
C CYS A 61 30.55 11.46 -0.69
N ILE A 62 30.44 12.41 -1.64
CA ILE A 62 31.60 12.95 -2.37
C ILE A 62 32.59 13.60 -1.41
N TRP A 63 32.08 14.38 -0.46
CA TRP A 63 32.92 15.08 0.49
C TRP A 63 33.59 14.12 1.50
N LEU A 64 32.89 13.09 1.99
CA LEU A 64 33.47 12.05 2.84
C LEU A 64 34.54 11.26 2.10
N LEU A 65 34.29 10.90 0.84
CA LEU A 65 35.27 10.17 0.02
C LEU A 65 36.50 11.04 -0.28
N GLY A 66 36.29 12.29 -0.69
CA GLY A 66 37.38 13.23 -0.99
C GLY A 66 38.24 13.56 0.22
N SER A 67 37.61 13.84 1.37
CA SER A 67 38.33 14.12 2.63
C SER A 67 39.11 12.90 3.12
N ALA A 68 38.54 11.69 3.05
CA ALA A 68 39.24 10.45 3.39
C ALA A 68 40.47 10.23 2.49
N ILE A 69 40.34 10.42 1.17
CA ILE A 69 41.47 10.28 0.24
C ILE A 69 42.56 11.31 0.52
N VAL A 70 42.20 12.59 0.70
CA VAL A 70 43.18 13.67 0.84
C VAL A 70 43.86 13.67 2.21
N TRP A 71 43.13 13.42 3.30
CA TRP A 71 43.66 13.53 4.65
C TRP A 71 44.17 12.22 5.23
N VAL A 72 43.63 11.06 4.81
CA VAL A 72 44.04 9.74 5.29
C VAL A 72 44.78 8.98 4.19
N GLY A 73 44.23 8.91 2.98
CA GLY A 73 44.82 8.15 1.86
C GLY A 73 46.18 8.70 1.39
N ARG A 74 46.29 10.01 1.20
CA ARG A 74 47.53 10.66 0.73
C ARG A 74 48.75 10.39 1.63
N PRO A 75 48.71 10.56 2.97
CA PRO A 75 49.83 10.22 3.85
C PRO A 75 50.07 8.70 4.00
N LEU A 76 49.10 7.86 3.64
CA LEU A 76 49.28 6.41 3.58
C LEU A 76 50.07 5.98 2.33
N ILE A 77 49.84 6.65 1.19
CA ILE A 77 50.42 6.28 -0.11
C ILE A 77 51.79 6.94 -0.33
N ILE A 78 51.94 8.22 0.03
CA ILE A 78 53.17 8.96 -0.23
C ILE A 78 54.15 8.76 0.94
N ARG A 79 55.22 7.98 0.71
CA ARG A 79 56.31 7.82 1.66
C ARG A 79 57.33 8.95 1.48
N PRO A 80 57.65 9.75 2.51
CA PRO A 80 58.72 10.73 2.42
C PRO A 80 60.05 10.02 2.20
N THR A 81 60.88 10.54 1.30
CA THR A 81 62.21 9.98 1.07
C THR A 81 63.16 10.36 2.21
N THR A 82 64.19 9.54 2.46
CA THR A 82 65.19 9.76 3.53
C THR A 82 65.85 11.14 3.43
N VAL A 83 66.06 11.64 2.20
CA VAL A 83 66.55 13.01 1.93
C VAL A 83 65.56 14.10 2.35
N GLN A 84 64.25 13.90 2.13
CA GLN A 84 63.23 14.86 2.55
C GLN A 84 63.13 14.92 4.07
N MET A 85 63.28 13.78 4.75
CA MET A 85 63.31 13.73 6.21
C MET A 85 64.56 14.40 6.77
N ALA A 86 65.73 14.21 6.14
CA ALA A 86 66.96 14.87 6.54
C ALA A 86 66.84 16.40 6.43
N ARG A 87 66.31 16.91 5.31
CA ARG A 87 66.05 18.34 5.12
C ARG A 87 65.01 18.88 6.10
N LEU A 88 63.98 18.10 6.44
CA LEU A 88 62.96 18.50 7.41
C LEU A 88 63.54 18.63 8.82
N VAL A 89 64.39 17.69 9.25
CA VAL A 89 65.04 17.71 10.56
C VAL A 89 65.99 18.91 10.66
N GLU A 90 66.81 19.15 9.65
CA GLU A 90 67.73 20.30 9.57
C GLU A 90 66.99 21.64 9.54
N SER A 91 65.82 21.72 8.88
CA SER A 91 65.03 22.95 8.86
C SER A 91 64.46 23.33 10.23
N ARG A 92 64.41 22.39 11.18
CA ARG A 92 63.82 22.56 12.51
C ARG A 92 64.86 22.59 13.63
N ILE A 93 66.06 22.06 13.40
CA ILE A 93 67.18 22.07 14.33
C ILE A 93 68.34 22.87 13.70
N PRO A 94 68.60 24.12 14.12
CA PRO A 94 69.56 25.02 13.47
C PRO A 94 71.02 24.52 13.47
N ASP A 95 71.37 23.64 14.42
CA ASP A 95 72.76 23.25 14.68
C ASP A 95 73.31 22.18 13.72
N LEU A 96 72.50 21.60 12.83
CA LEU A 96 72.94 20.49 11.94
C LEU A 96 73.64 20.93 10.63
N HIS A 97 73.70 22.23 10.29
CA HIS A 97 74.51 22.79 9.20
C HIS A 97 74.54 21.99 7.85
N ASN A 98 73.40 21.45 7.38
CA ASN A 98 73.27 20.61 6.17
C ASN A 98 74.06 19.28 6.18
N GLY A 99 74.59 18.85 7.33
CA GLY A 99 75.41 17.64 7.46
C GLY A 99 74.63 16.35 7.18
N LEU A 100 73.36 16.29 7.59
CA LEU A 100 72.49 15.12 7.41
C LEU A 100 72.04 14.98 5.96
N THR A 101 71.62 16.07 5.32
CA THR A 101 71.23 16.08 3.90
C THR A 101 72.41 15.71 3.02
N ASN A 102 73.60 16.26 3.31
CA ASN A 102 74.81 15.92 2.56
C ASN A 102 75.24 14.47 2.80
N ALA A 103 75.18 13.96 4.04
CA ALA A 103 75.51 12.56 4.35
C ALA A 103 74.63 11.56 3.60
N VAL A 104 73.32 11.83 3.48
CA VAL A 104 72.37 11.00 2.73
C VAL A 104 72.59 11.11 1.22
N LEU A 105 72.82 12.32 0.68
CA LEU A 105 73.10 12.52 -0.75
C LEU A 105 74.43 11.90 -1.20
N LEU A 106 75.42 11.86 -0.31
CA LEU A 106 76.75 11.31 -0.59
C LEU A 106 76.75 9.78 -0.49
N ALA A 107 75.90 9.20 0.35
CA ALA A 107 75.70 7.75 0.44
C ALA A 107 75.01 7.17 -0.81
N ASP A 108 74.11 7.94 -1.43
CA ASP A 108 73.40 7.56 -2.66
C ASP A 108 74.28 7.63 -3.92
N ARG A 109 75.55 8.09 -3.80
CA ARG A 109 76.52 8.17 -4.90
C ARG A 109 77.59 7.08 -4.80
N PRO A 110 77.57 6.04 -5.66
CA PRO A 110 78.55 4.95 -5.61
C PRO A 110 79.98 5.42 -5.92
N ASP A 111 80.14 6.47 -6.72
CA ASP A 111 81.43 6.97 -7.20
C ASP A 111 82.32 7.60 -6.10
N VAL A 112 81.73 7.93 -4.94
CA VAL A 112 82.42 8.65 -3.86
C VAL A 112 82.71 7.76 -2.65
N GLN A 113 82.17 6.54 -2.61
CA GLN A 113 82.20 5.66 -1.43
C GLN A 113 83.61 5.24 -0.97
N ASP A 114 84.60 5.25 -1.88
CA ASP A 114 85.98 4.88 -1.59
C ASP A 114 86.84 6.03 -0.99
N SER A 115 86.25 7.21 -0.76
CA SER A 115 86.98 8.36 -0.23
C SER A 115 87.30 8.21 1.27
N PRO A 116 88.57 8.32 1.70
CA PRO A 116 88.97 8.17 3.10
C PRO A 116 88.46 9.30 4.03
N PHE A 117 87.92 10.38 3.48
CA PHE A 117 87.34 11.48 4.25
C PHE A 117 85.88 11.25 4.63
N LEU A 118 85.21 10.27 4.00
CA LEU A 118 83.80 9.96 4.28
C LEU A 118 83.58 9.47 5.70
N SER A 119 84.47 8.62 6.23
CA SER A 119 84.35 8.09 7.59
C SER A 119 84.36 9.21 8.63
N SER A 120 85.25 10.19 8.48
CA SER A 120 85.31 11.35 9.38
C SER A 120 84.08 12.24 9.30
N ILE A 121 83.48 12.39 8.11
CA ILE A 121 82.23 13.15 7.93
C ILE A 121 81.05 12.38 8.57
N TYR A 122 80.97 11.06 8.38
CA TYR A 122 79.94 10.25 9.03
C TYR A 122 80.08 10.23 10.54
N ASP A 123 81.30 10.14 11.08
CA ASP A 123 81.55 10.18 12.52
C ASP A 123 81.15 11.52 13.14
N GLU A 124 81.46 12.65 12.48
CA GLU A 124 81.07 13.99 12.92
C GLU A 124 79.54 14.17 12.89
N VAL A 125 78.88 13.66 11.83
CA VAL A 125 77.42 13.71 11.69
C VAL A 125 76.74 12.81 12.71
N ILE A 126 77.26 11.61 12.99
CA ILE A 126 76.73 10.69 14.00
C ILE A 126 76.86 11.30 15.39
N ARG A 127 78.04 11.81 15.74
CA ARG A 127 78.30 12.46 17.03
C ARG A 127 77.39 13.68 17.24
N SER A 128 77.21 14.50 16.20
CA SER A 128 76.27 15.62 16.22
C SER A 128 74.79 15.17 16.29
N SER A 129 74.47 14.00 15.73
CA SER A 129 73.13 13.41 15.75
C SER A 129 72.79 12.72 17.08
N GLU A 130 73.79 12.33 17.87
CA GLU A 130 73.64 11.70 19.18
C GLU A 130 73.44 12.72 20.31
N THR A 131 74.00 13.92 20.17
CA THR A 131 73.89 15.00 21.15
C THR A 131 72.60 15.81 21.02
N LEU A 132 71.94 15.75 19.86
CA LEU A 132 70.71 16.50 19.57
C LEU A 132 69.48 15.57 19.54
N PRO A 133 68.36 15.92 20.21
CA PRO A 133 67.14 15.12 20.17
C PRO A 133 66.45 15.26 18.81
N LEU A 134 66.85 14.45 17.82
CA LEU A 134 66.24 14.39 16.48
C LEU A 134 64.71 14.16 16.52
N ASN A 135 64.24 13.53 17.59
CA ASN A 135 62.81 13.28 17.83
C ASN A 135 62.00 14.55 18.13
N ASP A 136 62.64 15.62 18.64
CA ASP A 136 61.96 16.89 18.95
C ASP A 136 61.71 17.74 17.70
N ALA A 137 62.34 17.40 16.56
CA ALA A 137 62.04 18.01 15.27
C ALA A 137 60.57 17.81 14.89
N VAL A 138 59.89 16.77 15.37
CA VAL A 138 58.48 16.52 15.07
C VAL A 138 57.61 16.74 16.30
N SER A 139 57.26 18.00 16.56
CA SER A 139 56.44 18.37 17.72
C SER A 139 54.96 18.02 17.55
N THR A 140 54.39 17.39 18.60
CA THR A 140 52.94 17.13 18.74
C THR A 140 52.15 18.39 19.11
N ALA A 141 52.85 19.48 19.46
CA ALA A 141 52.26 20.74 19.91
C ALA A 141 51.29 21.35 18.90
N GLN A 142 51.51 21.13 17.60
CA GLN A 142 50.63 21.61 16.53
C GLN A 142 49.32 20.81 16.41
N LEU A 143 49.23 19.61 16.99
CA LEU A 143 47.99 18.80 16.99
C LEU A 143 46.99 19.27 18.04
N ARG A 144 47.45 19.79 19.17
CA ARG A 144 46.58 20.23 20.28
C ARG A 144 45.56 21.31 19.86
N PRO A 145 45.94 22.46 19.27
CA PRO A 145 44.97 23.49 18.90
C PRO A 145 43.98 23.00 17.83
N LEU A 146 44.45 22.15 16.91
CA LEU A 146 43.60 21.55 15.88
C LEU A 146 42.57 20.58 16.49
N ALA A 147 43.02 19.70 17.38
CA ALA A 147 42.16 18.74 18.07
C ALA A 147 41.15 19.43 18.98
N VAL A 148 41.55 20.53 19.65
CA VAL A 148 40.62 21.35 20.45
C VAL A 148 39.58 22.02 19.55
N CYS A 149 40.00 22.67 18.46
CA CYS A 149 39.07 23.32 17.53
C CYS A 149 38.05 22.34 16.93
N MET A 150 38.54 21.20 16.41
CA MET A 150 37.68 20.15 15.86
C MET A 150 36.81 19.48 16.93
N GLY A 151 37.33 19.31 18.15
CA GLY A 151 36.59 18.79 19.29
C GLY A 151 35.45 19.71 19.71
N VAL A 152 35.68 21.03 19.73
CA VAL A 152 34.64 22.03 20.01
C VAL A 152 33.57 22.02 18.92
N ALA A 153 33.96 21.99 17.65
CA ALA A 153 33.02 21.91 16.53
C ALA A 153 32.18 20.61 16.55
N ALA A 154 32.83 19.46 16.81
CA ALA A 154 32.17 18.17 16.97
C ALA A 154 31.22 18.16 18.18
N GLY A 155 31.63 18.73 19.31
CA GLY A 155 30.80 18.86 20.51
C GLY A 155 29.58 19.74 20.28
N ALA A 156 29.73 20.87 19.60
CA ALA A 156 28.62 21.74 19.22
C ALA A 156 27.63 21.01 18.28
N ALA A 157 28.14 20.29 17.27
CA ALA A 157 27.31 19.49 16.38
C ALA A 157 26.54 18.39 17.15
N LEU A 158 27.17 17.73 18.12
CA LEU A 158 26.53 16.73 18.96
C LEU A 158 25.41 17.33 19.82
N ILE A 159 25.64 18.49 20.44
CA ILE A 159 24.63 19.20 21.24
C ILE A 159 23.42 19.57 20.36
N VAL A 160 23.67 20.12 19.16
CA VAL A 160 22.59 20.42 18.20
C VAL A 160 21.85 19.15 17.81
N GLY A 161 22.56 18.05 17.56
CA GLY A 161 21.95 16.76 17.23
C GLY A 161 21.10 16.18 18.36
N LEU A 162 21.48 16.38 19.62
CA LEU A 162 20.68 15.95 20.78
C LEU A 162 19.41 16.79 20.95
N ILE A 163 19.51 18.12 20.79
CA ILE A 163 18.36 19.03 20.88
C ILE A 163 17.38 18.78 19.73
N ALA A 164 17.88 18.60 18.51
CA ALA A 164 17.09 18.39 17.30
C ALA A 164 17.05 16.90 16.89
N SER A 165 17.05 15.98 17.85
CA SER A 165 17.16 14.53 17.61
C SER A 165 16.10 13.97 16.66
N SER A 166 14.85 14.46 16.74
CA SER A 166 13.77 14.09 15.82
C SER A 166 13.97 14.62 14.40
N ALA A 167 14.52 15.83 14.24
CA ALA A 167 14.84 16.39 12.93
C ALA A 167 16.01 15.65 12.28
N VAL A 168 17.08 15.39 13.04
CA VAL A 168 18.26 14.64 12.57
C VAL A 168 17.88 13.21 12.19
N ALA A 169 17.10 12.51 13.02
CA ALA A 169 16.64 11.16 12.71
C ALA A 169 15.80 11.11 11.41
N ARG A 170 14.87 12.05 11.22
CA ARG A 170 14.10 12.19 9.98
C ARG A 170 15.00 12.47 8.78
N GLY A 171 15.93 13.41 8.91
CA GLY A 171 16.90 13.74 7.87
C GLY A 171 17.69 12.51 7.40
N PHE A 172 18.21 11.71 8.34
CA PHE A 172 18.90 10.46 8.02
C PHE A 172 17.99 9.44 7.33
N GLN A 173 16.76 9.24 7.82
CA GLN A 173 15.82 8.30 7.18
C GLN A 173 15.46 8.75 5.77
N GLN A 174 15.29 10.05 5.54
CA GLN A 174 14.94 10.63 4.26
C GLN A 174 16.10 10.55 3.25
N MET A 175 17.33 10.73 3.72
CA MET A 175 18.53 10.51 2.91
C MET A 175 18.69 9.05 2.51
N LEU A 176 18.48 8.10 3.45
CA LEU A 176 18.60 6.66 3.17
C LEU A 176 17.43 6.08 2.36
N ARG A 177 16.26 6.73 2.40
CA ARG A 177 15.04 6.30 1.70
C ARG A 177 14.46 7.45 0.86
N PRO A 178 15.14 7.86 -0.21
CA PRO A 178 14.73 9.04 -0.98
C PRO A 178 13.42 8.87 -1.76
N SER A 179 12.96 7.64 -1.97
CA SER A 179 11.72 7.32 -2.68
C SER A 179 10.49 7.19 -1.78
N GLN A 180 10.64 7.24 -0.46
CA GLN A 180 9.54 7.12 0.48
C GLN A 180 9.26 8.48 1.13
N PHE A 181 8.01 8.92 1.05
CA PHE A 181 7.54 10.09 1.80
C PHE A 181 7.52 9.75 3.30
N ILE A 182 8.26 10.52 4.09
CA ILE A 182 8.30 10.38 5.55
C ILE A 182 7.45 11.52 6.13
N PRO A 183 6.31 11.22 6.78
CA PRO A 183 5.44 12.26 7.32
C PRO A 183 6.17 13.07 8.39
N THR A 184 5.94 14.38 8.37
CA THR A 184 6.33 15.25 9.49
C THR A 184 5.45 14.84 10.68
N VAL A 185 6.07 14.52 11.82
CA VAL A 185 5.37 14.30 13.09
C VAL A 185 5.74 15.46 14.01
N SER A 186 4.74 16.26 14.35
CA SER A 186 4.81 17.37 15.30
C SER A 186 4.18 16.93 16.64
N ASN A 187 3.83 17.89 17.50
CA ASN A 187 3.13 17.61 18.76
C ASN A 187 1.68 17.15 18.54
N ALA A 188 1.10 17.40 17.35
CA ALA A 188 -0.22 16.93 16.99
C ALA A 188 -0.22 15.43 16.65
N ARG A 189 -1.22 14.68 17.10
CA ARG A 189 -1.42 13.27 16.81
C ARG A 189 -2.72 13.09 16.05
N LEU A 190 -2.66 12.60 14.81
CA LEU A 190 -3.87 12.17 14.10
C LEU A 190 -4.36 10.85 14.73
N ILE A 191 -5.59 10.86 15.26
CA ILE A 191 -6.24 9.69 15.83
C ILE A 191 -6.88 8.87 14.72
N GLU A 192 -7.66 9.52 13.85
CA GLU A 192 -8.45 8.83 12.84
C GLU A 192 -8.68 9.73 11.62
N VAL A 193 -8.58 9.16 10.42
CA VAL A 193 -8.97 9.82 9.17
C VAL A 193 -9.88 8.85 8.42
N LYS A 194 -11.16 9.19 8.28
CA LYS A 194 -12.12 8.43 7.47
C LYS A 194 -12.46 9.20 6.20
N PRO A 195 -12.65 8.51 5.06
CA PRO A 195 -12.68 7.06 4.90
C PRO A 195 -11.29 6.42 4.72
N GLY A 196 -10.23 7.21 4.51
CA GLY A 196 -8.93 6.69 4.12
C GLY A 196 -8.96 6.31 2.62
N ASP A 197 -8.62 5.06 2.29
CA ASP A 197 -8.75 4.57 0.92
C ASP A 197 -10.19 4.13 0.63
N ILE A 198 -10.82 4.70 -0.41
CA ILE A 198 -12.21 4.41 -0.76
C ILE A 198 -12.40 4.33 -2.27
N THR A 199 -13.35 3.49 -2.69
CA THR A 199 -13.85 3.49 -4.07
C THR A 199 -15.26 4.06 -4.08
N LEU A 200 -15.50 5.08 -4.91
CA LEU A 200 -16.79 5.76 -5.06
C LEU A 200 -17.26 5.63 -6.52
N VAL A 201 -18.57 5.72 -6.71
CA VAL A 201 -19.14 5.87 -8.06
C VAL A 201 -19.15 7.36 -8.43
N ALA A 202 -18.91 7.67 -9.70
CA ALA A 202 -18.87 9.04 -10.20
C ALA A 202 -20.14 9.82 -9.81
N GLY A 203 -19.95 11.05 -9.34
CA GLY A 203 -21.01 11.94 -8.86
C GLY A 203 -21.43 11.70 -7.41
N GLN A 204 -20.91 10.69 -6.71
CA GLN A 204 -21.14 10.52 -5.26
C GLN A 204 -20.40 11.59 -4.44
N PRO A 205 -20.94 11.97 -3.27
CA PRO A 205 -20.26 12.88 -2.37
C PRO A 205 -19.09 12.18 -1.68
N LEU A 206 -17.96 12.89 -1.57
CA LEU A 206 -16.81 12.49 -0.77
C LEU A 206 -16.84 13.26 0.55
N GLU A 207 -17.02 12.54 1.65
CA GLU A 207 -16.99 13.09 3.01
C GLU A 207 -15.72 12.61 3.73
N ILE A 208 -14.85 13.56 4.10
CA ILE A 208 -13.61 13.30 4.84
C ILE A 208 -13.81 13.81 6.26
N SER A 209 -13.67 12.92 7.24
CA SER A 209 -13.69 13.26 8.66
C SER A 209 -12.34 12.96 9.29
N ILE A 210 -11.85 13.91 10.08
CA ILE A 210 -10.52 13.88 10.68
C ILE A 210 -10.69 14.08 12.17
N LEU A 211 -10.12 13.17 12.96
CA LEU A 211 -10.00 13.27 14.40
C LEU A 211 -8.52 13.41 14.76
N ALA A 212 -8.15 14.52 15.39
CA ALA A 212 -6.78 14.81 15.80
C ALA A 212 -6.72 15.24 17.26
N GLU A 213 -5.60 14.94 17.93
CA GLU A 213 -5.29 15.34 19.29
C GLU A 213 -4.11 16.31 19.25
N ASP A 214 -4.23 17.47 19.87
CA ASP A 214 -3.18 18.47 19.92
C ASP A 214 -3.18 19.18 21.29
N THR A 215 -2.13 19.93 21.60
CA THR A 215 -2.04 20.80 22.78
C THR A 215 -2.63 22.18 22.55
N ARG A 216 -2.80 22.58 21.28
CA ARG A 216 -3.37 23.88 20.88
C ARG A 216 -4.31 23.71 19.69
N PRO A 217 -5.37 24.54 19.60
CA PRO A 217 -6.28 24.46 18.49
C PRO A 217 -5.57 24.92 17.21
N ASN A 218 -5.37 23.99 16.29
CA ASN A 218 -4.72 24.26 15.01
C ASN A 218 -5.70 24.14 13.84
N GLU A 219 -5.38 24.83 12.75
CA GLU A 219 -6.04 24.64 11.46
C GLU A 219 -5.59 23.30 10.86
N ALA A 220 -6.49 22.63 10.15
CA ALA A 220 -6.13 21.46 9.36
C ALA A 220 -6.04 21.86 7.88
N HIS A 221 -5.06 21.35 7.16
CA HIS A 221 -4.92 21.54 5.72
C HIS A 221 -5.18 20.22 5.00
N LEU A 222 -6.15 20.22 4.09
CA LEU A 222 -6.40 19.14 3.16
C LEU A 222 -5.62 19.43 1.87
N ILE A 223 -4.70 18.55 1.53
CA ILE A 223 -3.80 18.69 0.39
C ILE A 223 -4.10 17.57 -0.61
N PHE A 224 -4.34 17.94 -1.86
CA PHE A 224 -4.56 17.00 -2.95
C PHE A 224 -3.25 16.80 -3.75
N ASP A 225 -3.14 15.66 -4.43
CA ASP A 225 -2.02 15.30 -5.33
C ASP A 225 -2.23 15.86 -6.74
N ASP A 226 -2.79 17.06 -6.82
CA ASP A 226 -2.99 17.85 -8.03
C ASP A 226 -2.57 19.30 -7.77
N ASP A 227 -2.55 20.15 -8.79
CA ASP A 227 -2.18 21.57 -8.64
C ASP A 227 -3.28 22.40 -7.92
N THR A 228 -4.20 21.76 -7.18
CA THR A 228 -5.20 22.48 -6.40
C THR A 228 -4.58 23.11 -5.16
N ALA A 229 -5.07 24.31 -4.83
CA ALA A 229 -4.65 24.98 -3.61
C ALA A 229 -5.11 24.16 -2.38
N PRO A 230 -4.26 24.03 -1.34
CA PRO A 230 -4.65 23.37 -0.10
C PRO A 230 -5.90 23.99 0.49
N ILE A 231 -6.85 23.15 0.93
CA ILE A 231 -8.07 23.62 1.58
C ILE A 231 -7.82 23.70 3.08
N THR A 232 -8.01 24.88 3.66
CA THR A 232 -7.93 25.08 5.11
C THR A 232 -9.27 24.75 5.77
N LEU A 233 -9.24 23.83 6.74
CA LEU A 233 -10.37 23.36 7.52
C LEU A 233 -10.27 23.91 8.95
N MET A 234 -11.37 24.49 9.41
CA MET A 234 -11.53 24.90 10.81
C MET A 234 -12.05 23.73 11.66
N PRO A 235 -11.67 23.64 12.94
CA PRO A 235 -12.19 22.61 13.83
C PRO A 235 -13.70 22.77 14.01
N THR A 236 -14.45 21.73 13.67
CA THR A 236 -15.91 21.67 13.77
C THR A 236 -16.36 21.41 15.23
N ALA A 237 -15.56 20.66 15.99
CA ALA A 237 -15.79 20.42 17.41
C ALA A 237 -14.45 20.28 18.14
N THR A 238 -14.38 20.78 19.38
CA THR A 238 -13.23 20.62 20.28
C THR A 238 -13.71 20.06 21.62
N VAL A 239 -13.17 18.90 22.03
CA VAL A 239 -13.52 18.22 23.27
C VAL A 239 -12.28 18.11 24.14
N GLY A 240 -12.40 18.45 25.44
CA GLY A 240 -11.29 18.45 26.41
C GLY A 240 -10.90 19.84 26.92
N SER A 241 -11.45 20.91 26.35
CA SER A 241 -11.20 22.29 26.80
C SER A 241 -12.04 22.64 28.04
N THR A 242 -11.66 22.17 29.22
CA THR A 242 -12.19 22.79 30.46
C THR A 242 -11.53 24.16 30.65
N PRO A 243 -12.27 25.21 31.10
CA PRO A 243 -11.73 26.57 31.25
C PRO A 243 -10.53 26.71 32.19
N ASN A 244 -10.19 25.67 32.97
CA ASN A 244 -9.23 25.73 34.06
C ASN A 244 -8.00 24.80 33.90
N ASN A 245 -7.82 24.16 32.74
CA ASN A 245 -6.63 23.33 32.46
C ASN A 245 -6.17 23.54 31.01
N LEU A 246 -5.31 24.54 30.78
CA LEU A 246 -4.70 24.84 29.47
C LEU A 246 -3.51 23.93 29.13
N THR A 247 -3.41 22.75 29.75
CA THR A 247 -2.19 21.91 29.71
C THR A 247 -2.49 20.42 29.48
N GLY A 248 -3.70 20.09 29.05
CA GLY A 248 -4.09 18.75 28.61
C GLY A 248 -4.25 18.67 27.09
N PRO A 249 -4.11 17.48 26.49
CA PRO A 249 -4.40 17.29 25.07
C PRO A 249 -5.88 17.57 24.79
N ILE A 250 -6.16 18.36 23.76
CA ILE A 250 -7.49 18.63 23.22
C ILE A 250 -7.72 17.74 22.01
N THR A 251 -8.93 17.18 21.89
CA THR A 251 -9.34 16.43 20.71
C THR A 251 -10.16 17.33 19.80
N GLN A 252 -9.77 17.43 18.53
CA GLN A 252 -10.38 18.26 17.51
C GLN A 252 -10.93 17.39 16.37
N SER A 253 -12.14 17.72 15.91
CA SER A 253 -12.77 17.10 14.76
C SER A 253 -12.87 18.09 13.61
N TYR A 254 -12.56 17.63 12.39
CA TYR A 254 -12.69 18.40 11.15
C TYR A 254 -13.48 17.60 10.14
N ALA A 255 -14.28 18.30 9.33
CA ALA A 255 -15.07 17.71 8.27
C ALA A 255 -14.86 18.48 6.96
N TYR A 256 -14.74 17.74 5.86
CA TYR A 256 -14.76 18.26 4.51
C TYR A 256 -15.75 17.44 3.69
N ARG A 257 -16.56 18.11 2.87
CA ARG A 257 -17.50 17.48 1.97
C ARG A 257 -17.34 18.07 0.57
N GLN A 258 -17.14 17.18 -0.39
CA GLN A 258 -17.22 17.48 -1.80
C GLN A 258 -18.48 16.81 -2.35
N ASP A 259 -19.39 17.58 -2.93
CA ASP A 259 -20.71 17.06 -3.32
C ASP A 259 -20.65 16.07 -4.49
N HIS A 260 -19.68 16.25 -5.40
CA HIS A 260 -19.48 15.38 -6.56
C HIS A 260 -18.01 15.02 -6.74
N ALA A 261 -17.70 13.73 -6.58
CA ALA A 261 -16.41 13.15 -6.93
C ALA A 261 -16.50 12.52 -8.34
N ASP A 262 -15.98 13.22 -9.35
CA ASP A 262 -16.03 12.78 -10.75
C ASP A 262 -14.74 12.12 -11.24
N HIS A 263 -13.64 12.35 -10.54
CA HIS A 263 -12.31 11.89 -10.92
C HIS A 263 -11.58 11.26 -9.72
N SER A 264 -10.83 10.19 -9.99
CA SER A 264 -9.95 9.60 -8.99
C SER A 264 -8.90 10.61 -8.55
N LEU A 265 -8.72 10.74 -7.25
CA LEU A 265 -7.81 11.70 -6.64
C LEU A 265 -7.05 11.07 -5.49
N ARG A 266 -5.99 11.75 -5.05
CA ARG A 266 -5.28 11.40 -3.82
C ARG A 266 -5.26 12.62 -2.92
N TYR A 267 -5.44 12.37 -1.63
CA TYR A 267 -5.45 13.43 -0.63
C TYR A 267 -4.63 13.03 0.59
N ARG A 268 -4.16 14.03 1.31
CA ARG A 268 -3.57 13.87 2.64
C ARG A 268 -4.04 15.02 3.53
N VAL A 269 -3.92 14.80 4.82
CA VAL A 269 -4.34 15.75 5.84
C VAL A 269 -3.13 16.16 6.65
N GLU A 270 -3.02 17.46 6.92
CA GLU A 270 -2.00 18.03 7.80
C GLU A 270 -2.67 18.77 8.95
N VAL A 271 -2.34 18.41 10.20
CA VAL A 271 -2.86 19.08 11.41
C VAL A 271 -1.69 19.42 12.31
N GLY A 272 -1.51 20.69 12.68
CA GLY A 272 -0.45 21.11 13.61
C GLY A 272 0.98 20.73 13.16
N GLY A 273 1.20 20.59 11.85
CA GLY A 273 2.46 20.13 11.25
C GLY A 273 2.63 18.60 11.22
N THR A 274 1.66 17.83 11.72
CA THR A 274 1.64 16.37 11.56
C THR A 274 0.89 15.99 10.29
N GLN A 275 1.53 15.22 9.43
CA GLN A 275 0.99 14.82 8.13
C GLN A 275 0.50 13.36 8.14
N SER A 276 -0.65 13.10 7.54
CA SER A 276 -1.14 11.74 7.27
C SER A 276 -0.38 11.10 6.10
N PRO A 277 -0.46 9.76 5.94
CA PRO A 277 -0.20 9.12 4.67
C PRO A 277 -1.11 9.69 3.56
N TRP A 278 -0.71 9.44 2.31
CA TRP A 278 -1.58 9.71 1.17
C TRP A 278 -2.66 8.64 1.08
N TYR A 279 -3.91 9.08 1.04
CA TYR A 279 -5.08 8.24 0.79
C TYR A 279 -5.51 8.36 -0.68
N ARG A 280 -6.11 7.29 -1.21
CA ARG A 280 -6.58 7.22 -2.59
C ARG A 280 -8.09 7.10 -2.63
N VAL A 281 -8.71 8.03 -3.36
CA VAL A 281 -10.12 7.98 -3.74
C VAL A 281 -10.18 7.48 -5.19
N ASN A 282 -10.68 6.28 -5.39
CA ASN A 282 -10.87 5.71 -6.71
C ASN A 282 -12.31 5.94 -7.18
N VAL A 283 -12.51 6.70 -8.25
CA VAL A 283 -13.82 6.97 -8.80
C VAL A 283 -14.06 6.07 -10.00
N VAL A 284 -15.05 5.19 -9.91
CA VAL A 284 -15.52 4.38 -11.05
C VAL A 284 -16.70 5.06 -11.73
N LYS A 285 -16.78 4.98 -13.05
CA LYS A 285 -17.86 5.63 -13.81
C LYS A 285 -19.21 4.95 -13.62
N GLU A 286 -19.21 3.62 -13.61
CA GLU A 286 -20.41 2.79 -13.57
C GLU A 286 -20.13 1.53 -12.76
N VAL A 287 -21.11 1.07 -11.99
CA VAL A 287 -21.07 -0.22 -11.29
C VAL A 287 -21.39 -1.32 -12.27
N LYS A 288 -20.59 -2.39 -12.29
CA LYS A 288 -20.80 -3.52 -13.21
C LYS A 288 -21.44 -4.71 -12.51
N LEU A 289 -22.35 -5.35 -13.24
CA LEU A 289 -22.87 -6.65 -12.90
C LEU A 289 -21.78 -7.71 -13.13
N GLU A 290 -21.32 -8.37 -12.07
CA GLU A 290 -20.43 -9.53 -12.19
C GLU A 290 -21.25 -10.80 -12.44
N GLN A 291 -22.24 -11.04 -11.59
CA GLN A 291 -23.11 -12.21 -11.67
C GLN A 291 -24.47 -11.95 -11.05
N LEU A 292 -25.52 -12.45 -11.71
CA LEU A 292 -26.89 -12.53 -11.23
C LEU A 292 -27.32 -13.99 -11.22
N SER A 293 -27.58 -14.53 -10.04
CA SER A 293 -28.01 -15.93 -9.88
C SER A 293 -29.47 -15.95 -9.46
N LEU A 294 -30.30 -16.66 -10.22
CA LEU A 294 -31.71 -16.88 -9.95
C LEU A 294 -31.92 -18.33 -9.54
N SER A 295 -32.16 -18.58 -8.26
CA SER A 295 -32.56 -19.89 -7.77
C SER A 295 -34.08 -19.99 -7.78
N VAL A 296 -34.59 -20.86 -8.64
CA VAL A 296 -36.02 -21.07 -8.90
C VAL A 296 -36.46 -22.31 -8.14
N ALA A 297 -37.30 -22.14 -7.13
CA ALA A 297 -38.00 -23.24 -6.48
C ALA A 297 -39.39 -23.39 -7.13
N PRO A 298 -39.74 -24.59 -7.62
CA PRO A 298 -41.02 -24.81 -8.28
C PRO A 298 -42.20 -24.60 -7.31
N PRO A 299 -43.38 -24.22 -7.83
CA PRO A 299 -44.60 -24.10 -7.04
C PRO A 299 -45.06 -25.47 -6.54
N ALA A 300 -45.91 -25.48 -5.51
CA ALA A 300 -46.37 -26.71 -4.85
C ALA A 300 -46.93 -27.77 -5.82
N TYR A 301 -47.63 -27.37 -6.88
CA TYR A 301 -48.20 -28.29 -7.88
C TYR A 301 -47.14 -28.97 -8.75
N ALA A 302 -45.99 -28.32 -8.97
CA ALA A 302 -44.88 -28.86 -9.78
C ALA A 302 -43.75 -29.44 -8.91
N ALA A 303 -43.73 -29.15 -7.60
CA ALA A 303 -42.64 -29.51 -6.70
C ALA A 303 -42.45 -31.03 -6.53
N ALA A 304 -43.49 -31.84 -6.76
CA ALA A 304 -43.39 -33.30 -6.75
C ALA A 304 -42.56 -33.84 -7.93
N HIS A 305 -42.49 -33.08 -9.02
CA HIS A 305 -41.93 -33.54 -10.29
C HIS A 305 -40.70 -32.74 -10.75
N PHE A 306 -40.46 -31.55 -10.20
CA PHE A 306 -39.33 -30.68 -10.55
C PHE A 306 -38.45 -30.38 -9.35
N SER A 307 -37.14 -30.33 -9.60
CA SER A 307 -36.16 -29.88 -8.62
C SER A 307 -35.89 -28.38 -8.77
N ALA A 308 -35.48 -27.76 -7.66
CA ALA A 308 -35.02 -26.37 -7.70
C ALA A 308 -33.86 -26.23 -8.70
N THR A 309 -33.92 -25.19 -9.54
CA THR A 309 -32.93 -24.94 -10.60
C THR A 309 -32.29 -23.58 -10.38
N THR A 310 -30.99 -23.47 -10.59
CA THR A 310 -30.27 -22.19 -10.52
C THR A 310 -29.84 -21.74 -11.91
N ILE A 311 -30.23 -20.53 -12.29
CA ILE A 311 -29.85 -19.87 -13.53
C ILE A 311 -28.82 -18.81 -13.20
N ASN A 312 -27.60 -18.95 -13.72
CA ASN A 312 -26.53 -17.98 -13.54
C ASN A 312 -26.40 -17.12 -14.80
N LEU A 313 -26.53 -15.81 -14.63
CA LEU A 313 -26.47 -14.80 -15.67
C LEU A 313 -25.29 -13.87 -15.39
N THR A 314 -24.56 -13.50 -16.43
CA THR A 314 -23.50 -12.49 -16.39
C THR A 314 -23.90 -11.33 -17.31
N ALA A 315 -23.16 -10.23 -17.29
CA ALA A 315 -23.43 -9.08 -18.16
C ALA A 315 -23.52 -9.47 -19.66
N ASP A 316 -22.79 -10.50 -20.11
CA ASP A 316 -22.76 -10.92 -21.51
C ASP A 316 -23.88 -11.89 -21.93
N THR A 317 -24.48 -12.59 -20.94
CA THR A 317 -25.48 -13.65 -21.16
C THR A 317 -26.89 -13.23 -20.79
N ILE A 318 -27.05 -12.18 -19.98
CA ILE A 318 -28.35 -11.74 -19.45
C ILE A 318 -29.35 -11.38 -20.56
N ASP A 319 -28.90 -10.73 -21.62
CA ASP A 319 -29.76 -10.34 -22.75
C ASP A 319 -30.03 -11.48 -23.75
N LYS A 320 -29.28 -12.58 -23.64
CA LYS A 320 -29.32 -13.71 -24.59
C LYS A 320 -30.04 -14.94 -24.02
N THR A 321 -30.24 -14.97 -22.71
CA THR A 321 -30.79 -16.13 -22.01
C THR A 321 -32.23 -15.84 -21.60
N PRO A 322 -33.23 -16.34 -22.34
CA PRO A 322 -34.62 -16.17 -21.93
C PRO A 322 -34.86 -16.90 -20.60
N VAL A 323 -35.45 -16.21 -19.63
CA VAL A 323 -35.82 -16.80 -18.35
C VAL A 323 -37.32 -17.03 -18.34
N ALA A 324 -37.72 -18.31 -18.42
CA ALA A 324 -39.12 -18.74 -18.32
C ALA A 324 -39.24 -19.80 -17.22
N VAL A 325 -40.15 -19.58 -16.28
CA VAL A 325 -40.36 -20.45 -15.12
C VAL A 325 -41.86 -20.63 -14.86
N PRO A 326 -42.30 -21.72 -14.20
CA PRO A 326 -43.72 -21.94 -13.92
C PRO A 326 -44.34 -20.80 -13.11
N VAL A 327 -45.60 -20.47 -13.39
CA VAL A 327 -46.37 -19.48 -12.62
C VAL A 327 -46.39 -19.86 -11.13
N CYS A 328 -46.25 -18.85 -10.27
CA CYS A 328 -46.15 -18.95 -8.82
C CYS A 328 -44.89 -19.68 -8.30
N SER A 329 -43.83 -19.79 -9.10
CA SER A 329 -42.51 -20.21 -8.61
C SER A 329 -41.97 -19.21 -7.58
N HIS A 330 -41.23 -19.72 -6.60
CA HIS A 330 -40.52 -18.91 -5.60
C HIS A 330 -39.08 -18.66 -6.10
N LEU A 331 -38.70 -17.40 -6.32
CA LEU A 331 -37.38 -17.03 -6.81
C LEU A 331 -36.52 -16.43 -5.68
N ALA A 332 -35.30 -16.92 -5.55
CA ALA A 332 -34.25 -16.29 -4.77
C ALA A 332 -33.20 -15.69 -5.70
N VAL A 333 -32.99 -14.38 -5.58
CA VAL A 333 -32.09 -13.59 -6.41
C VAL A 333 -30.82 -13.28 -5.64
N ASN A 334 -29.67 -13.61 -6.21
CA ASN A 334 -28.36 -13.23 -5.68
C ASN A 334 -27.60 -12.40 -6.72
N LEU A 335 -27.31 -11.15 -6.40
CA LEU A 335 -26.53 -10.22 -7.22
C LEU A 335 -25.10 -10.13 -6.69
N SER A 336 -24.10 -10.08 -7.57
CA SER A 336 -22.71 -9.73 -7.27
C SER A 336 -22.22 -8.61 -8.17
N ILE A 337 -21.47 -7.66 -7.60
CA ILE A 337 -21.01 -6.42 -8.24
C ILE A 337 -19.53 -6.14 -7.96
N ASP A 338 -18.90 -5.38 -8.87
CA ASP A 338 -17.47 -5.07 -8.82
C ASP A 338 -17.10 -4.08 -7.70
N VAL A 339 -17.97 -3.10 -7.43
CA VAL A 339 -17.79 -2.04 -6.44
C VAL A 339 -18.76 -2.20 -5.27
N PRO A 340 -18.31 -2.12 -4.00
CA PRO A 340 -19.20 -2.29 -2.85
C PRO A 340 -20.26 -1.18 -2.77
N SER A 341 -21.48 -1.56 -2.40
CA SER A 341 -22.63 -0.68 -2.17
C SER A 341 -23.19 -0.89 -0.76
N THR A 342 -23.81 0.13 -0.18
CA THR A 342 -24.38 0.04 1.19
C THR A 342 -25.67 -0.78 1.22
N GLY A 343 -26.46 -0.69 0.15
CA GLY A 343 -27.74 -1.38 0.02
C GLY A 343 -28.08 -1.70 -1.42
N ALA A 344 -29.16 -2.47 -1.57
CA ALA A 344 -29.81 -2.73 -2.85
C ALA A 344 -31.31 -2.95 -2.61
N MET A 345 -32.12 -2.58 -3.60
CA MET A 345 -33.55 -2.82 -3.61
C MET A 345 -33.95 -3.54 -4.89
N LEU A 346 -34.78 -4.57 -4.75
CA LEU A 346 -35.33 -5.36 -5.84
C LEU A 346 -36.58 -4.68 -6.38
N GLN A 347 -36.49 -4.14 -7.60
CA GLN A 347 -37.59 -3.52 -8.32
C GLN A 347 -38.25 -4.57 -9.25
N LEU A 348 -39.51 -4.87 -8.98
CA LEU A 348 -40.34 -5.81 -9.73
C LEU A 348 -41.45 -5.02 -10.42
N ALA A 349 -41.47 -4.98 -11.74
CA ALA A 349 -42.41 -4.16 -12.49
C ALA A 349 -42.46 -2.71 -11.95
N ASP A 350 -43.66 -2.19 -11.73
CA ASP A 350 -43.94 -0.89 -11.13
C ASP A 350 -44.36 -1.01 -9.65
N ASP A 351 -44.12 -2.17 -9.01
CA ASP A 351 -44.43 -2.40 -7.60
C ASP A 351 -43.41 -1.69 -6.68
N GLU A 352 -43.73 -1.59 -5.39
CA GLU A 352 -42.81 -0.98 -4.42
C GLU A 352 -41.52 -1.81 -4.30
N PRO A 353 -40.33 -1.18 -4.43
CA PRO A 353 -39.07 -1.92 -4.40
C PRO A 353 -38.81 -2.58 -3.04
N ILE A 354 -38.40 -3.85 -3.09
CA ILE A 354 -38.21 -4.70 -1.91
C ILE A 354 -36.75 -4.61 -1.46
N ALA A 355 -36.50 -4.28 -0.20
CA ALA A 355 -35.13 -4.23 0.33
C ALA A 355 -34.43 -5.59 0.25
N MET A 356 -33.19 -5.61 -0.25
CA MET A 356 -32.35 -6.80 -0.32
C MET A 356 -31.40 -6.88 0.88
N THR A 357 -30.99 -8.10 1.23
CA THR A 357 -30.00 -8.34 2.28
C THR A 357 -28.59 -8.23 1.72
N ALA A 358 -27.80 -7.29 2.22
CA ALA A 358 -26.40 -7.10 1.81
C ALA A 358 -25.46 -8.06 2.54
N SER A 359 -24.44 -8.54 1.82
CA SER A 359 -23.26 -9.20 2.41
C SER A 359 -22.43 -8.22 3.25
N ARG A 360 -21.58 -8.75 4.15
CA ARG A 360 -20.71 -7.95 5.01
C ARG A 360 -19.77 -7.02 4.23
N GLU A 361 -19.38 -7.41 3.02
CA GLU A 361 -18.49 -6.65 2.14
C GLU A 361 -19.24 -5.66 1.23
N GLY A 362 -20.58 -5.71 1.18
CA GLY A 362 -21.40 -4.85 0.32
C GLY A 362 -21.29 -5.16 -1.18
N LYS A 363 -20.70 -6.30 -1.55
CA LYS A 363 -20.52 -6.71 -2.96
C LYS A 363 -21.55 -7.72 -3.46
N SER A 364 -22.28 -8.35 -2.55
CA SER A 364 -23.37 -9.27 -2.89
C SER A 364 -24.66 -8.93 -2.17
N PHE A 365 -25.79 -9.11 -2.86
CA PHE A 365 -27.13 -8.81 -2.35
C PHE A 365 -28.10 -9.95 -2.63
N ALA A 366 -28.89 -10.33 -1.63
CA ALA A 366 -29.86 -11.41 -1.72
C ALA A 366 -31.30 -10.89 -1.55
N GLY A 367 -32.22 -11.32 -2.41
CA GLY A 367 -33.65 -10.99 -2.38
C GLY A 367 -34.50 -12.21 -2.71
N LYS A 368 -35.79 -12.18 -2.36
CA LYS A 368 -36.74 -13.25 -2.65
C LYS A 368 -38.08 -12.66 -3.06
N PHE A 369 -38.75 -13.31 -4.01
CA PHE A 369 -40.09 -12.93 -4.46
C PHE A 369 -40.78 -14.11 -5.17
N ASP A 370 -42.10 -14.00 -5.32
CA ASP A 370 -42.92 -14.97 -6.04
C ASP A 370 -43.28 -14.43 -7.42
N LEU A 371 -43.36 -15.30 -8.43
CA LEU A 371 -43.65 -14.90 -9.81
C LEU A 371 -45.08 -15.26 -10.24
N PRO A 372 -46.11 -14.46 -9.91
CA PRO A 372 -47.49 -14.74 -10.30
C PRO A 372 -47.76 -14.42 -11.78
N ARG A 373 -46.94 -13.56 -12.39
CA ARG A 373 -47.08 -13.07 -13.76
C ARG A 373 -45.72 -12.71 -14.34
N ASP A 374 -45.71 -12.54 -15.65
CA ASP A 374 -44.61 -11.92 -16.39
C ASP A 374 -44.16 -10.62 -15.71
N THR A 375 -42.92 -10.60 -15.22
CA THR A 375 -42.40 -9.51 -14.37
C THR A 375 -41.02 -9.06 -14.87
N PRO A 376 -40.86 -7.78 -15.28
CA PRO A 376 -39.54 -7.22 -15.51
C PRO A 376 -38.86 -6.94 -14.16
N MET A 377 -37.64 -7.43 -13.99
CA MET A 377 -36.87 -7.35 -12.75
C MET A 377 -35.63 -6.48 -12.96
N SER A 378 -35.38 -5.58 -12.01
CA SER A 378 -34.11 -4.85 -11.92
C SER A 378 -33.76 -4.62 -10.46
N ILE A 379 -32.49 -4.34 -10.18
CA ILE A 379 -31.97 -4.12 -8.83
C ILE A 379 -31.41 -2.70 -8.79
N LEU A 380 -31.92 -1.90 -7.87
CA LEU A 380 -31.50 -0.54 -7.61
C LEU A 380 -30.44 -0.58 -6.52
N LEU A 381 -29.19 -0.30 -6.86
CA LEU A 381 -28.12 -0.19 -5.87
C LEU A 381 -28.26 1.14 -5.14
N THR A 382 -28.14 1.12 -3.81
CA THR A 382 -28.33 2.28 -2.96
C THR A 382 -27.14 2.55 -2.04
N GLN A 383 -26.89 3.82 -1.77
CA GLN A 383 -25.81 4.24 -0.87
C GLN A 383 -26.31 5.25 0.17
N GLY A 384 -25.69 5.24 1.35
CA GLY A 384 -26.01 6.16 2.44
C GLY A 384 -27.49 6.13 2.83
N SER A 385 -28.16 7.28 2.73
CA SER A 385 -29.58 7.45 3.11
C SER A 385 -30.59 6.91 2.09
N GLY A 386 -30.18 6.04 1.17
CA GLY A 386 -31.06 5.44 0.16
C GLY A 386 -30.96 6.08 -1.23
N GLN A 387 -29.91 6.84 -1.53
CA GLN A 387 -29.67 7.38 -2.87
C GLN A 387 -29.41 6.23 -3.85
N VAL A 388 -30.15 6.16 -4.95
CA VAL A 388 -29.92 5.19 -6.02
C VAL A 388 -28.70 5.60 -6.84
N ILE A 389 -27.71 4.72 -6.91
CA ILE A 389 -26.41 4.97 -7.57
C ILE A 389 -26.27 4.22 -8.89
N ALA A 390 -27.01 3.13 -9.08
CA ALA A 390 -27.03 2.34 -10.30
C ALA A 390 -28.27 1.45 -10.36
N ARG A 391 -28.63 1.03 -11.59
CA ARG A 391 -29.68 0.05 -11.87
C ARG A 391 -29.06 -1.13 -12.63
N LEU A 392 -29.21 -2.34 -12.09
CA LEU A 392 -28.64 -3.56 -12.66
C LEU A 392 -29.69 -4.68 -12.81
N PRO A 393 -29.75 -5.38 -13.95
CA PRO A 393 -29.18 -4.97 -15.23
C PRO A 393 -29.70 -3.61 -15.71
N ALA A 394 -28.97 -2.97 -16.64
CA ALA A 394 -29.33 -1.65 -17.17
C ALA A 394 -30.69 -1.67 -17.89
N GLN A 395 -30.97 -2.73 -18.63
CA GLN A 395 -32.30 -3.06 -19.13
C GLN A 395 -32.96 -4.08 -18.19
N PRO A 396 -34.20 -3.88 -17.74
CA PRO A 396 -34.86 -4.83 -16.85
C PRO A 396 -34.91 -6.25 -17.45
N LEU A 397 -34.51 -7.24 -16.66
CA LEU A 397 -34.56 -8.65 -17.05
C LEU A 397 -36.01 -9.12 -17.04
N MET A 398 -36.54 -9.50 -18.20
CA MET A 398 -37.90 -10.01 -18.30
C MET A 398 -37.97 -11.49 -17.86
N ILE A 399 -38.63 -11.76 -16.74
CA ILE A 399 -38.88 -13.12 -16.25
C ILE A 399 -40.30 -13.53 -16.66
N ARG A 400 -40.42 -14.55 -17.51
CA ARG A 400 -41.70 -15.03 -18.03
C ARG A 400 -42.29 -16.11 -17.13
N ALA A 401 -43.54 -15.94 -16.76
CA ALA A 401 -44.31 -16.90 -15.98
C ALA A 401 -45.07 -17.83 -16.94
N LYS A 402 -44.60 -19.07 -17.09
CA LYS A 402 -45.23 -20.09 -17.95
C LYS A 402 -46.49 -20.63 -17.24
N PRO A 403 -47.70 -20.39 -17.77
CA PRO A 403 -48.92 -20.96 -17.21
C PRO A 403 -48.92 -22.49 -17.33
N ASP A 404 -49.60 -23.14 -16.40
CA ASP A 404 -49.85 -24.58 -16.44
C ASP A 404 -50.95 -24.91 -17.45
N ALA A 405 -50.81 -26.04 -18.16
CA ALA A 405 -51.77 -26.54 -19.12
C ALA A 405 -52.49 -27.76 -18.51
N PRO A 406 -53.82 -27.90 -18.68
CA PRO A 406 -54.52 -29.05 -18.14
C PRO A 406 -54.06 -30.35 -18.83
N PRO A 407 -54.08 -31.50 -18.11
CA PRO A 407 -53.75 -32.79 -18.69
C PRO A 407 -54.62 -33.11 -19.91
N VAL A 408 -54.01 -33.74 -20.92
CA VAL A 408 -54.67 -34.14 -22.16
C VAL A 408 -54.85 -35.66 -22.18
N ILE A 409 -56.07 -36.11 -22.42
CA ILE A 409 -56.41 -37.52 -22.57
C ILE A 409 -56.64 -37.82 -24.05
N GLU A 410 -55.82 -38.69 -24.62
CA GLU A 410 -55.96 -39.17 -25.99
C GLU A 410 -56.51 -40.61 -25.97
N MET A 411 -57.82 -40.76 -26.17
CA MET A 411 -58.47 -42.07 -26.23
C MET A 411 -57.97 -42.88 -27.43
N LYS A 412 -57.38 -44.05 -27.16
CA LYS A 412 -56.90 -45.00 -28.18
C LYS A 412 -57.91 -46.09 -28.49
N TRP A 413 -58.68 -46.53 -27.48
CA TRP A 413 -59.78 -47.46 -27.65
C TRP A 413 -60.77 -47.32 -26.47
N PRO A 414 -62.09 -47.34 -26.70
CA PRO A 414 -62.76 -47.39 -28.00
C PRO A 414 -62.74 -46.00 -28.65
N THR A 415 -62.66 -45.94 -29.98
CA THR A 415 -62.66 -44.67 -30.74
C THR A 415 -64.05 -44.26 -31.24
N GLN A 416 -65.06 -45.11 -31.02
CA GLN A 416 -66.44 -44.94 -31.44
C GLN A 416 -67.35 -45.72 -30.50
N ASP A 417 -68.66 -45.45 -30.57
CA ASP A 417 -69.66 -46.16 -29.77
C ASP A 417 -69.60 -47.68 -30.01
N LEU A 418 -69.73 -48.44 -28.92
CA LEU A 418 -69.69 -49.89 -28.94
C LEU A 418 -70.97 -50.47 -28.33
N SER A 419 -71.53 -51.50 -28.95
CA SER A 419 -72.60 -52.30 -28.36
C SER A 419 -71.99 -53.53 -27.70
N LEU A 420 -72.13 -53.63 -26.38
CA LEU A 420 -71.59 -54.70 -25.56
C LEU A 420 -72.74 -55.47 -24.91
N ALA A 421 -72.55 -56.79 -24.73
CA ALA A 421 -73.43 -57.59 -23.91
C ALA A 421 -73.31 -57.16 -22.42
N PRO A 422 -74.35 -57.36 -21.59
CA PRO A 422 -74.36 -56.90 -20.19
C PRO A 422 -73.21 -57.43 -19.33
N ASP A 423 -72.62 -58.57 -19.68
CA ASP A 423 -71.54 -59.27 -19.00
C ASP A 423 -70.17 -59.13 -19.70
N ALA A 424 -70.10 -58.39 -20.80
CA ALA A 424 -68.86 -58.21 -21.55
C ALA A 424 -67.91 -57.22 -20.88
N SER A 425 -66.62 -57.55 -20.84
CA SER A 425 -65.58 -56.66 -20.32
C SER A 425 -65.19 -55.60 -21.36
N LEU A 426 -65.14 -54.32 -20.94
CA LEU A 426 -64.67 -53.20 -21.75
C LEU A 426 -63.21 -52.88 -21.39
N ILE A 427 -62.30 -52.95 -22.36
CA ILE A 427 -60.89 -52.60 -22.16
C ILE A 427 -60.66 -51.17 -22.65
N VAL A 428 -60.56 -50.19 -21.77
CA VAL A 428 -60.24 -48.82 -22.18
C VAL A 428 -58.73 -48.65 -22.34
N LYS A 429 -58.30 -48.02 -23.45
CA LYS A 429 -56.91 -47.63 -23.69
C LYS A 429 -56.86 -46.14 -23.98
N ALA A 430 -56.03 -45.40 -23.27
CA ALA A 430 -55.88 -43.97 -23.46
C ALA A 430 -54.46 -43.54 -23.11
N THR A 431 -53.88 -42.66 -23.92
CA THR A 431 -52.62 -42.01 -23.58
C THR A 431 -52.93 -40.72 -22.84
N LEU A 432 -52.45 -40.58 -21.62
CA LEU A 432 -52.54 -39.36 -20.83
C LEU A 432 -51.21 -38.59 -20.97
N LYS A 433 -51.29 -37.27 -21.12
CA LYS A 433 -50.11 -36.39 -21.21
C LYS A 433 -50.30 -35.16 -20.32
N ASP A 434 -49.24 -34.75 -19.66
CA ASP A 434 -49.19 -33.53 -18.85
C ASP A 434 -47.83 -32.85 -18.95
N ASP A 435 -47.79 -31.53 -18.76
CA ASP A 435 -46.58 -30.72 -18.81
C ASP A 435 -45.66 -30.94 -17.60
N TYR A 436 -46.23 -31.26 -16.44
CA TYR A 436 -45.52 -31.37 -15.17
C TYR A 436 -45.55 -32.78 -14.58
N GLY A 437 -46.63 -33.53 -14.76
CA GLY A 437 -46.74 -34.91 -14.30
C GLY A 437 -48.19 -35.34 -14.07
N LEU A 438 -48.41 -36.66 -14.11
CA LEU A 438 -49.70 -37.27 -13.82
C LEU A 438 -49.67 -37.89 -12.42
N THR A 439 -50.71 -37.66 -11.61
CA THR A 439 -50.82 -38.25 -10.26
C THR A 439 -51.80 -39.42 -10.24
N ASN A 440 -53.01 -39.23 -10.78
CA ASN A 440 -54.01 -40.28 -10.92
C ASN A 440 -54.75 -40.21 -12.25
N ALA A 441 -55.38 -41.31 -12.63
CA ALA A 441 -56.38 -41.38 -13.67
C ALA A 441 -57.56 -42.24 -13.19
N GLN A 442 -58.77 -41.75 -13.40
CA GLN A 442 -59.99 -42.44 -13.00
C GLN A 442 -60.92 -42.66 -14.18
N VAL A 443 -61.46 -43.87 -14.28
CA VAL A 443 -62.48 -44.22 -15.27
C VAL A 443 -63.84 -44.16 -14.60
N TYR A 444 -64.72 -43.35 -15.16
CA TYR A 444 -66.10 -43.20 -14.71
C TYR A 444 -67.07 -43.89 -15.66
N LEU A 445 -68.07 -44.59 -15.10
CA LEU A 445 -69.12 -45.27 -15.86
C LEU A 445 -70.50 -44.86 -15.35
N ALA A 446 -71.43 -44.65 -16.28
CA ALA A 446 -72.85 -44.54 -16.01
C ALA A 446 -73.60 -45.61 -16.83
N THR A 447 -74.55 -46.30 -16.22
CA THR A 447 -75.34 -47.37 -16.86
C THR A 447 -76.59 -46.86 -17.60
N THR A 448 -76.92 -45.58 -17.41
CA THR A 448 -78.04 -44.89 -18.04
C THR A 448 -77.60 -43.49 -18.45
N ALA A 449 -78.20 -42.92 -19.50
CA ALA A 449 -77.83 -41.60 -20.02
C ALA A 449 -77.89 -40.48 -18.97
N ASP A 450 -78.87 -40.54 -18.06
CA ASP A 450 -79.03 -39.59 -16.94
C ASP A 450 -78.51 -40.14 -15.60
N GLY A 451 -77.72 -41.21 -15.65
CA GLY A 451 -77.19 -41.86 -14.45
C GLY A 451 -76.02 -41.10 -13.84
N GLU A 452 -75.86 -41.22 -12.52
CA GLU A 452 -74.68 -40.70 -11.83
C GLU A 452 -73.42 -41.47 -12.27
N LEU A 453 -72.40 -40.73 -12.70
CA LEU A 453 -71.09 -41.29 -13.04
C LEU A 453 -70.41 -41.83 -11.78
N LYS A 454 -70.11 -43.13 -11.76
CA LYS A 454 -69.37 -43.77 -10.67
C LYS A 454 -67.97 -44.13 -11.12
N SER A 455 -66.98 -43.89 -10.27
CA SER A 455 -65.61 -44.36 -10.51
C SER A 455 -65.60 -45.89 -10.47
N VAL A 456 -65.18 -46.51 -11.57
CA VAL A 456 -65.10 -47.97 -11.73
C VAL A 456 -63.67 -48.48 -11.79
N HIS A 457 -62.71 -47.59 -12.05
CA HIS A 457 -61.29 -47.93 -12.07
C HIS A 457 -60.45 -46.70 -11.70
N ASP A 458 -59.36 -46.92 -10.97
CA ASP A 458 -58.42 -45.88 -10.55
C ASP A 458 -57.00 -46.39 -10.76
N VAL A 459 -56.19 -45.59 -11.44
CA VAL A 459 -54.78 -45.84 -11.73
C VAL A 459 -53.98 -44.72 -11.08
N HIS A 460 -53.09 -45.09 -10.15
CA HIS A 460 -52.15 -44.16 -9.53
C HIS A 460 -50.80 -44.26 -10.21
N PHE A 461 -50.21 -43.12 -10.57
CA PHE A 461 -48.89 -43.06 -11.19
C PHE A 461 -47.86 -42.69 -10.11
N ASN A 462 -46.91 -43.59 -9.85
CA ASN A 462 -45.86 -43.39 -8.83
C ASN A 462 -44.55 -42.90 -9.43
N ASP A 463 -44.35 -43.11 -10.72
CA ASP A 463 -43.21 -42.60 -11.46
C ASP A 463 -43.64 -41.26 -12.05
N ASN A 464 -42.81 -40.22 -11.90
CA ASN A 464 -43.05 -38.84 -12.36
C ASN A 464 -43.17 -38.73 -13.90
N SER A 465 -44.02 -39.54 -14.53
CA SER A 465 -44.20 -39.66 -15.95
C SER A 465 -45.13 -38.57 -16.45
N THR A 466 -44.64 -37.74 -17.35
CA THR A 466 -45.41 -36.76 -18.12
C THR A 466 -46.28 -37.43 -19.20
N GLN A 467 -46.12 -38.74 -19.40
CA GLN A 467 -46.94 -39.55 -20.29
C GLN A 467 -47.20 -40.93 -19.69
N ALA A 468 -48.45 -41.39 -19.72
CA ALA A 468 -48.86 -42.74 -19.33
C ALA A 468 -49.83 -43.34 -20.36
N ASP A 469 -49.82 -44.66 -20.55
CA ASP A 469 -50.60 -45.42 -21.55
C ASP A 469 -51.56 -46.43 -20.92
#